data_AF-A0A1T4S9T6-F1
#
_entry.id   AF-A0A1T4S9T6-F1
#
_cell.length_a   1.000
_cell.length_b   1.000
_cell.length_c   1.000
_cell.angle_alpha   90.00
_cell.angle_beta   90.00
_cell.angle_gamma   90.00
#
_symmetry.space_group_name_H-M   'P 1'
#
loop_
_entity.id
_entity.type
_entity.pdbx_description
1 polymer ?
#
loop_
_entity_poly.entity_id
_entity_poly.type
_entity_poly.pdbx_seq_one_letter_code
_entity_poly.pdbx_strand_id
1 'polypeptide(L)'
;MRDLAHLAGLPDSAVSMIGESTLSDLKTRPDYAVDVQNALVGFIEVKSPGKGADPRRFTNAHDREQWDRLKSLPNLLYTDGNAFSLWRDGKLVGSVIRLEGDVESSGPALEAPPTLLPLISDFLHWQPIPPKTAKQLAETSARLCRLLREEVVEQLERDSPALTELAKDWRAMLFPQATNAEFADGYAQAVTFGLLVARAQNISLARGIDQAAQALRRSNSLIGTALRLLTDESANQDVL
;
A
#
# COMPACT_ATOMS: atom_id res chain seq x y z
N MET A 1 -10.84 12.07 -11.13
CA MET A 1 -11.42 11.37 -9.96
C MET A 1 -12.50 12.17 -9.22
N ARG A 2 -12.39 13.50 -9.05
CA ARG A 2 -13.45 14.30 -8.39
C ARG A 2 -14.82 14.18 -9.07
N ASP A 3 -14.88 14.34 -10.38
CA ASP A 3 -16.15 14.21 -11.13
C ASP A 3 -16.73 12.78 -11.04
N LEU A 4 -15.85 11.76 -11.07
CA LEU A 4 -16.26 10.37 -10.89
C LEU A 4 -16.75 10.09 -9.47
N ALA A 5 -16.18 10.75 -8.45
CA ALA A 5 -16.65 10.65 -7.08
C ALA A 5 -18.05 11.26 -6.92
N HIS A 6 -18.29 12.42 -7.55
CA HIS A 6 -19.62 13.03 -7.61
C HIS A 6 -20.66 12.08 -8.23
N LEU A 7 -20.32 11.48 -9.37
CA LEU A 7 -21.17 10.48 -10.04
C LEU A 7 -21.35 9.20 -9.21
N ALA A 8 -20.41 8.88 -8.33
CA ALA A 8 -20.50 7.77 -7.39
C ALA A 8 -21.32 8.12 -6.13
N GLY A 9 -21.81 9.36 -5.98
CA GLY A 9 -22.60 9.80 -4.82
C GLY A 9 -21.77 10.31 -3.64
N LEU A 10 -20.50 10.61 -3.84
CA LEU A 10 -19.62 11.22 -2.84
C LEU A 10 -19.49 12.73 -3.09
N PRO A 11 -19.47 13.57 -2.05
CA PRO A 11 -19.21 14.99 -2.25
C PRO A 11 -17.77 15.21 -2.73
N ASP A 12 -17.54 16.23 -3.56
CA ASP A 12 -16.25 16.49 -4.21
C ASP A 12 -15.09 16.66 -3.20
N SER A 13 -15.39 17.14 -2.00
CA SER A 13 -14.44 17.31 -0.90
C SER A 13 -14.14 16.03 -0.13
N ALA A 14 -14.87 14.93 -0.36
CA ALA A 14 -14.66 13.68 0.35
C ALA A 14 -13.48 12.88 -0.21
N VAL A 15 -13.12 13.05 -1.47
CA VAL A 15 -12.07 12.25 -2.10
C VAL A 15 -10.78 13.05 -2.26
N SER A 16 -9.70 12.55 -1.68
CA SER A 16 -8.34 13.06 -1.89
C SER A 16 -7.51 12.00 -2.61
N MET A 17 -6.73 12.43 -3.60
CA MET A 17 -5.71 11.61 -4.22
C MET A 17 -4.35 12.18 -3.82
N ILE A 18 -3.54 11.34 -3.19
CA ILE A 18 -2.20 11.68 -2.76
C ILE A 18 -1.27 11.00 -3.76
N GLY A 19 -0.56 11.80 -4.56
CA GLY A 19 0.44 11.27 -5.47
C GLY A 19 1.71 10.94 -4.72
N GLU A 20 2.24 9.73 -4.89
CA GLU A 20 3.48 9.26 -4.24
C GLU A 20 4.74 9.77 -4.98
N SER A 21 4.65 10.95 -5.61
CA SER A 21 5.57 11.43 -6.66
C SER A 21 7.01 11.71 -6.24
N THR A 22 7.30 11.77 -4.94
CA THR A 22 8.68 11.97 -4.45
C THR A 22 9.53 10.69 -4.53
N LEU A 23 8.92 9.52 -4.72
CA LEU A 23 9.61 8.22 -4.78
C LEU A 23 9.02 7.27 -5.85
N SER A 24 8.52 7.82 -6.96
CA SER A 24 7.81 7.11 -8.04
C SER A 24 8.57 5.92 -8.67
N ASP A 25 9.87 5.80 -8.42
CA ASP A 25 10.66 4.69 -8.95
C ASP A 25 10.46 3.40 -8.13
N LEU A 26 9.87 3.45 -6.93
CA LEU A 26 9.66 2.26 -6.08
C LEU A 26 8.60 1.31 -6.67
N LYS A 27 8.97 0.05 -6.91
CA LYS A 27 8.05 -0.97 -7.42
C LYS A 27 6.97 -1.35 -6.40
N THR A 28 7.16 -1.03 -5.12
CA THR A 28 6.22 -1.30 -4.03
C THR A 28 5.19 -0.19 -3.79
N ARG A 29 5.40 1.02 -4.34
CA ARG A 29 4.48 2.14 -4.16
C ARG A 29 3.63 2.37 -5.40
N PRO A 30 2.30 2.33 -5.28
CA PRO A 30 1.39 2.76 -6.36
C PRO A 30 1.52 4.25 -6.65
N ASP A 31 1.14 4.68 -7.86
CA ASP A 31 1.17 6.10 -8.24
C ASP A 31 0.31 7.00 -7.33
N TYR A 32 -0.83 6.49 -6.87
CA TYR A 32 -1.74 7.24 -5.99
C TYR A 32 -2.26 6.40 -4.83
N ALA A 33 -2.27 7.01 -3.65
CA ALA A 33 -3.15 6.62 -2.55
C ALA A 33 -4.46 7.42 -2.63
N VAL A 34 -5.59 6.78 -2.31
CA VAL A 34 -6.92 7.38 -2.35
C VAL A 34 -7.55 7.34 -0.98
N ASP A 35 -7.81 8.52 -0.44
CA ASP A 35 -8.57 8.71 0.78
C ASP A 35 -10.00 9.12 0.47
N VAL A 36 -10.95 8.52 1.19
CA VAL A 36 -12.35 8.96 1.22
C VAL A 36 -12.70 9.31 2.66
N GLN A 37 -13.12 10.56 2.90
CA GLN A 37 -13.46 11.09 4.23
C GLN A 37 -12.31 10.89 5.25
N ASN A 38 -11.07 11.16 4.84
CA ASN A 38 -9.84 11.00 5.63
C ASN A 38 -9.55 9.54 6.04
N ALA A 39 -10.07 8.56 5.31
CA ALA A 39 -9.74 7.16 5.48
C ALA A 39 -9.19 6.60 4.17
N LEU A 40 -8.04 5.91 4.25
CA LEU A 40 -7.44 5.22 3.11
C LEU A 40 -8.39 4.13 2.60
N VAL A 41 -8.86 4.30 1.36
CA VAL A 41 -9.76 3.37 0.68
C VAL A 41 -9.01 2.43 -0.25
N GLY A 42 -7.92 2.88 -0.85
CA GLY A 42 -7.16 2.04 -1.76
C GLY A 42 -6.13 2.82 -2.55
N PHE A 43 -5.62 2.16 -3.57
CA PHE A 43 -4.55 2.69 -4.38
C PHE A 43 -4.89 2.62 -5.87
N ILE A 44 -4.28 3.50 -6.65
CA ILE A 44 -4.38 3.51 -8.10
C ILE A 44 -2.97 3.38 -8.68
N GLU A 45 -2.81 2.45 -9.61
CA GLU A 45 -1.61 2.28 -10.42
C GLU A 45 -1.94 2.61 -11.87
N VAL A 46 -1.16 3.50 -12.46
CA VAL A 46 -1.38 4.07 -13.79
C VAL A 46 -0.27 3.61 -14.73
N LYS A 47 -0.67 3.08 -15.89
CA LYS A 47 0.22 2.69 -16.96
C LYS A 47 0.13 3.64 -18.14
N SER A 48 1.15 3.60 -18.98
CA SER A 48 1.11 4.25 -20.29
C SER A 48 -0.04 3.70 -21.13
N PRO A 49 -0.78 4.54 -21.87
CA PRO A 49 -1.85 4.10 -22.77
C PRO A 49 -1.43 2.93 -23.67
N GLY A 50 -2.34 1.96 -23.82
CA GLY A 50 -2.14 0.77 -24.64
C GLY A 50 -1.44 -0.40 -23.95
N LYS A 51 -0.82 -0.18 -22.77
CA LYS A 51 -0.21 -1.25 -21.97
C LYS A 51 -1.27 -2.19 -21.36
N GLY A 52 -2.49 -1.67 -21.17
CA GLY A 52 -3.62 -2.35 -20.59
C GLY A 52 -3.67 -2.27 -19.06
N ALA A 53 -4.82 -2.62 -18.53
CA ALA A 53 -5.09 -2.66 -17.09
C ALA A 53 -5.18 -4.09 -16.53
N ASP A 54 -4.79 -5.13 -17.26
CA ASP A 54 -4.81 -6.52 -16.74
C ASP A 54 -3.38 -6.99 -16.41
N PRO A 55 -2.92 -6.89 -15.15
CA PRO A 55 -1.58 -7.29 -14.78
C PRO A 55 -1.21 -8.75 -15.09
N ARG A 56 -2.19 -9.64 -15.25
CA ARG A 56 -1.93 -11.04 -15.66
C ARG A 56 -1.41 -11.15 -17.10
N ARG A 57 -1.57 -10.10 -17.90
CA ARG A 57 -1.15 -10.04 -19.31
C ARG A 57 0.14 -9.26 -19.51
N PHE A 58 0.73 -8.72 -18.44
CA PHE A 58 2.00 -8.02 -18.53
C PHE A 58 3.12 -8.99 -18.91
N THR A 59 3.91 -8.62 -19.93
CA THR A 59 4.95 -9.47 -20.51
C THR A 59 6.35 -9.07 -20.06
N ASN A 60 6.59 -7.77 -19.84
CA ASN A 60 7.89 -7.29 -19.38
C ASN A 60 8.11 -7.63 -17.89
N ALA A 61 9.38 -7.84 -17.52
CA ALA A 61 9.76 -8.24 -16.17
C ALA A 61 9.40 -7.17 -15.13
N HIS A 62 9.62 -5.89 -15.47
CA HIS A 62 9.40 -4.77 -14.55
C HIS A 62 7.95 -4.70 -14.04
N ASP A 63 6.96 -4.69 -14.93
CA ASP A 63 5.55 -4.62 -14.53
C ASP A 63 5.08 -5.89 -13.82
N ARG A 64 5.64 -7.05 -14.18
CA ARG A 64 5.32 -8.31 -13.51
C ARG A 64 5.82 -8.31 -12.07
N GLU A 65 7.05 -7.86 -11.84
CA GLU A 65 7.62 -7.72 -10.50
C GLU A 65 6.85 -6.69 -9.67
N GLN A 66 6.45 -5.57 -10.28
CA GLN A 66 5.61 -4.58 -9.63
C GLN A 66 4.24 -5.17 -9.26
N TRP A 67 3.58 -5.89 -10.17
CA TRP A 67 2.34 -6.60 -9.86
C TRP A 67 2.52 -7.61 -8.71
N ASP A 68 3.61 -8.37 -8.70
CA ASP A 68 3.89 -9.34 -7.64
C ASP A 68 3.98 -8.70 -6.24
N ARG A 69 4.39 -7.43 -6.17
CA ARG A 69 4.38 -6.61 -4.95
C ARG A 69 2.97 -6.06 -4.67
N LEU A 70 2.40 -5.33 -5.62
CA LEU A 70 1.14 -4.58 -5.47
C LEU A 70 -0.09 -5.46 -5.29
N LYS A 71 -0.09 -6.71 -5.75
CA LYS A 71 -1.19 -7.66 -5.52
C LYS A 71 -1.47 -7.96 -4.03
N SER A 72 -0.55 -7.59 -3.14
CA SER A 72 -0.74 -7.70 -1.70
C SER A 72 -1.68 -6.62 -1.13
N LEU A 73 -1.95 -5.55 -1.91
CA LEU A 73 -2.84 -4.47 -1.50
C LEU A 73 -4.31 -4.92 -1.43
N PRO A 74 -5.06 -4.42 -0.45
CA PRO A 74 -6.43 -4.88 -0.20
C PRO A 74 -7.45 -4.34 -1.21
N ASN A 75 -7.17 -3.19 -1.84
CA ASN A 75 -8.03 -2.54 -2.82
C ASN A 75 -7.17 -1.70 -3.78
N LEU A 76 -7.03 -2.16 -5.03
CA LEU A 76 -6.12 -1.60 -6.03
C LEU A 76 -6.82 -1.47 -7.38
N LEU A 77 -6.83 -0.26 -7.92
CA LEU A 77 -7.33 0.04 -9.26
C LEU A 77 -6.15 0.15 -10.23
N TYR A 78 -6.15 -0.64 -11.29
CA TYR A 78 -5.23 -0.45 -12.42
C TYR A 78 -5.90 0.30 -13.54
N THR A 79 -5.17 1.19 -14.20
CA THR A 79 -5.62 1.82 -15.44
C THR A 79 -4.44 2.16 -16.36
N ASP A 80 -4.68 2.14 -17.67
CA ASP A 80 -3.80 2.77 -18.67
C ASP A 80 -4.49 3.95 -19.37
N GLY A 81 -5.57 4.48 -18.79
CA GLY A 81 -6.44 5.49 -19.41
C GLY A 81 -7.48 4.91 -20.37
N ASN A 82 -7.19 3.79 -21.04
CA ASN A 82 -8.10 3.12 -21.99
C ASN A 82 -8.85 1.93 -21.36
N ALA A 83 -8.28 1.32 -20.33
CA ALA A 83 -8.84 0.20 -19.61
C ALA A 83 -8.74 0.41 -18.10
N PHE A 84 -9.61 -0.26 -17.37
CA PHE A 84 -9.69 -0.22 -15.91
C PHE A 84 -9.93 -1.62 -15.37
N SER A 85 -9.30 -1.94 -14.24
CA SER A 85 -9.59 -3.18 -13.52
C SER A 85 -9.40 -3.00 -12.02
N LEU A 86 -10.27 -3.63 -11.25
CA LEU A 86 -10.26 -3.57 -9.79
C LEU A 86 -9.74 -4.89 -9.21
N TRP A 87 -8.79 -4.79 -8.27
CA TRP A 87 -8.16 -5.92 -7.62
C TRP A 87 -8.29 -5.82 -6.11
N ARG A 88 -8.64 -6.94 -5.46
CA ARG A 88 -8.69 -7.06 -4.01
C ARG A 88 -7.93 -8.29 -3.58
N ASP A 89 -6.88 -8.12 -2.78
CA ASP A 89 -5.99 -9.20 -2.36
C ASP A 89 -5.48 -10.05 -3.54
N GLY A 90 -5.12 -9.38 -4.63
CA GLY A 90 -4.57 -10.00 -5.84
C GLY A 90 -5.61 -10.71 -6.72
N LYS A 91 -6.90 -10.59 -6.42
CA LYS A 91 -8.00 -11.18 -7.20
C LYS A 91 -8.73 -10.10 -7.98
N LEU A 92 -8.99 -10.36 -9.25
CA LEU A 92 -9.82 -9.49 -10.09
C LEU A 92 -11.26 -9.47 -9.55
N VAL A 93 -11.79 -8.27 -9.38
CA VAL A 93 -13.19 -8.01 -9.06
C VAL A 93 -13.93 -7.68 -10.35
N GLY A 94 -14.98 -8.44 -10.65
CA GLY A 94 -15.73 -8.28 -11.89
C GLY A 94 -14.88 -8.61 -13.12
N SER A 95 -14.81 -7.67 -14.07
CA SER A 95 -14.10 -7.81 -15.34
C SER A 95 -13.24 -6.58 -15.64
N VAL A 96 -12.25 -6.74 -16.52
CA VAL A 96 -11.53 -5.60 -17.09
C VAL A 96 -12.48 -4.81 -17.96
N ILE A 97 -12.62 -3.52 -17.67
CA ILE A 97 -13.47 -2.58 -18.40
C ILE A 97 -12.60 -1.83 -19.41
N ARG A 98 -13.10 -1.63 -20.63
CA ARG A 98 -12.41 -0.87 -21.69
C ARG A 98 -13.30 0.27 -22.14
N LEU A 99 -12.71 1.44 -22.31
CA LEU A 99 -13.36 2.55 -23.00
C LEU A 99 -13.52 2.21 -24.48
N GLU A 100 -14.49 2.85 -25.11
CA GLU A 100 -14.70 2.78 -26.56
C GLU A 100 -13.93 3.93 -27.19
N GLY A 101 -12.84 3.59 -27.88
CA GLY A 101 -11.87 4.54 -28.42
C GLY A 101 -10.52 4.46 -27.72
N ASP A 102 -9.76 5.54 -27.86
CA ASP A 102 -8.41 5.68 -27.33
C ASP A 102 -8.19 7.10 -26.79
N VAL A 103 -7.68 7.18 -25.56
CA VAL A 103 -7.52 8.42 -24.78
C VAL A 103 -6.57 9.42 -25.45
N GLU A 104 -5.64 8.96 -26.28
CA GLU A 104 -4.68 9.83 -26.96
C GLU A 104 -5.23 10.40 -28.28
N SER A 105 -6.24 9.76 -28.88
CA SER A 105 -6.63 10.04 -30.26
C SER A 105 -8.12 10.28 -30.52
N SER A 106 -9.01 9.74 -29.69
CA SER A 106 -10.46 9.79 -29.94
C SER A 106 -11.11 11.13 -29.55
N GLY A 107 -10.46 11.91 -28.69
CA GLY A 107 -10.95 13.23 -28.29
C GLY A 107 -12.40 13.17 -27.77
N PRO A 108 -13.34 13.99 -28.29
CA PRO A 108 -14.74 13.97 -27.89
C PRO A 108 -15.50 12.67 -28.21
N ALA A 109 -14.96 11.81 -29.09
CA ALA A 109 -15.57 10.53 -29.45
C ALA A 109 -15.18 9.39 -28.49
N LEU A 110 -14.36 9.67 -27.46
CA LEU A 110 -14.06 8.68 -26.43
C LEU A 110 -15.30 8.43 -25.56
N GLU A 111 -15.76 7.19 -25.52
CA GLU A 111 -16.96 6.83 -24.77
C GLU A 111 -16.65 5.85 -23.63
N ALA A 112 -17.31 6.07 -22.49
CA ALA A 112 -17.20 5.20 -21.33
C ALA A 112 -18.36 4.20 -21.30
N PRO A 113 -18.09 2.89 -21.15
CA PRO A 113 -19.17 1.92 -21.01
C PRO A 113 -19.93 2.16 -19.70
N PRO A 114 -21.23 1.82 -19.63
CA PRO A 114 -22.04 1.97 -18.42
C PRO A 114 -21.48 1.25 -17.19
N THR A 115 -20.60 0.26 -17.38
CA THR A 115 -19.95 -0.51 -16.32
C THR A 115 -18.81 0.22 -15.62
N LEU A 116 -18.25 1.28 -16.21
CA LEU A 116 -17.13 2.02 -15.61
C LEU A 116 -17.51 2.65 -14.27
N LEU A 117 -18.65 3.35 -14.23
CA LEU A 117 -19.09 4.04 -13.01
C LEU A 117 -19.34 3.07 -11.84
N PRO A 118 -20.03 1.92 -12.03
CA PRO A 118 -20.10 0.88 -11.01
C PRO A 118 -18.74 0.40 -10.49
N LEU A 119 -17.74 0.23 -11.36
CA LEU A 119 -16.39 -0.18 -10.93
C LEU A 119 -15.72 0.89 -10.07
N ILE A 120 -15.78 2.15 -10.48
CA ILE A 120 -15.21 3.26 -9.71
C ILE A 120 -15.96 3.43 -8.38
N SER A 121 -17.27 3.28 -8.39
CA SER A 121 -18.08 3.32 -7.17
C SER A 121 -17.73 2.19 -6.21
N ASP A 122 -17.56 0.95 -6.69
CA ASP A 122 -17.12 -0.19 -5.87
C ASP A 122 -15.70 0.04 -5.29
N PHE A 123 -14.81 0.65 -6.06
CA PHE A 123 -13.49 1.06 -5.56
C PHE A 123 -13.60 2.09 -4.43
N LEU A 124 -14.34 3.19 -4.64
CA LEU A 124 -14.44 4.32 -3.71
C LEU A 124 -15.24 4.01 -2.42
N HIS A 125 -16.20 3.09 -2.49
CA HIS A 125 -17.00 2.67 -1.33
C HIS A 125 -16.44 1.45 -0.61
N TRP A 126 -15.28 0.95 -1.02
CA TRP A 126 -14.67 -0.19 -0.36
C TRP A 126 -14.37 0.12 1.11
N GLN A 127 -14.67 -0.84 1.98
CA GLN A 127 -14.30 -0.80 3.38
C GLN A 127 -13.58 -2.09 3.76
N PRO A 128 -12.53 -2.02 4.59
CA PRO A 128 -11.84 -3.20 5.07
C PRO A 128 -12.81 -4.06 5.90
N ILE A 129 -12.89 -5.35 5.57
CA ILE A 129 -13.67 -6.32 6.34
C ILE A 129 -12.80 -6.83 7.49
N PRO A 130 -13.15 -6.57 8.76
CA PRO A 130 -12.36 -7.06 9.89
C PRO A 130 -12.24 -8.59 9.87
N PRO A 131 -11.03 -9.15 10.00
CA PRO A 131 -10.85 -10.59 10.11
C PRO A 131 -11.64 -11.16 11.30
N LYS A 132 -12.40 -12.24 11.06
CA LYS A 132 -13.25 -12.87 12.09
C LYS A 132 -12.57 -14.03 12.80
N THR A 133 -11.44 -14.50 12.28
CA THR A 133 -10.68 -15.62 12.83
C THR A 133 -9.19 -15.28 12.92
N ALA A 134 -8.48 -15.93 13.84
CA ALA A 134 -7.03 -15.79 13.95
C ALA A 134 -6.32 -16.15 12.63
N LYS A 135 -6.83 -17.15 11.90
CA LYS A 135 -6.30 -17.53 10.58
C LYS A 135 -6.44 -16.39 9.56
N GLN A 136 -7.62 -15.77 9.44
CA GLN A 136 -7.83 -14.65 8.53
C GLN A 136 -6.99 -13.42 8.91
N LEU A 137 -6.82 -13.19 10.22
CA LEU A 137 -5.98 -12.10 10.72
C LEU A 137 -4.52 -12.35 10.34
N ALA A 138 -4.02 -13.58 10.53
CA ALA A 138 -2.67 -13.97 10.15
C ALA A 138 -2.45 -13.86 8.64
N GLU A 139 -3.38 -14.34 7.82
CA GLU A 139 -3.31 -14.24 6.36
C GLU A 139 -3.26 -12.77 5.88
N THR A 140 -4.07 -11.90 6.46
CA THR A 140 -4.10 -10.47 6.13
C THR A 140 -2.82 -9.77 6.59
N SER A 141 -2.40 -10.02 7.82
CA SER A 141 -1.16 -9.44 8.38
C SER A 141 0.07 -9.89 7.60
N ALA A 142 0.13 -11.16 7.19
CA ALA A 142 1.25 -11.69 6.42
C ALA A 142 1.38 -11.06 5.02
N ARG A 143 0.26 -10.72 4.36
CA ARG A 143 0.29 -10.00 3.06
C ARG A 143 0.89 -8.61 3.22
N LEU A 144 0.40 -7.84 4.19
CA LEU A 144 0.87 -6.48 4.45
C LEU A 144 2.30 -6.46 5.00
N CYS A 145 2.67 -7.42 5.86
CA CYS A 145 4.02 -7.61 6.35
C CYS A 145 5.00 -7.88 5.20
N ARG A 146 4.60 -8.69 4.21
CA ARG A 146 5.42 -8.93 3.02
C ARG A 146 5.62 -7.64 2.24
N LEU A 147 4.55 -6.87 2.01
CA LEU A 147 4.64 -5.59 1.31
C LEU A 147 5.63 -4.63 2.01
N LEU A 148 5.53 -4.49 3.33
CA LEU A 148 6.46 -3.68 4.12
C LEU A 148 7.91 -4.19 4.00
N ARG A 149 8.12 -5.50 4.04
CA ARG A 149 9.45 -6.09 3.84
C ARG A 149 10.03 -5.74 2.47
N GLU A 150 9.25 -5.91 1.41
CA GLU A 150 9.71 -5.58 0.05
C GLU A 150 10.05 -4.09 -0.09
N GLU A 151 9.27 -3.20 0.54
CA GLU A 151 9.54 -1.75 0.57
C GLU A 151 10.87 -1.47 1.28
N VAL A 152 11.11 -2.08 2.44
CA VAL A 152 12.35 -1.89 3.20
C VAL A 152 13.56 -2.40 2.42
N VAL A 153 13.45 -3.55 1.74
CA VAL A 153 14.50 -4.05 0.85
C VAL A 153 14.80 -3.04 -0.26
N GLU A 154 13.77 -2.55 -0.95
CA GLU A 154 13.95 -1.62 -2.06
C GLU A 154 14.55 -0.27 -1.63
N GLN A 155 14.18 0.21 -0.45
CA GLN A 155 14.75 1.43 0.14
C GLN A 155 16.22 1.24 0.54
N LEU A 156 16.60 0.06 1.05
CA LEU A 156 18.00 -0.26 1.38
C LEU A 156 18.86 -0.43 0.12
N GLU A 157 18.32 -0.98 -0.97
CA GLU A 157 19.00 -1.06 -2.27
C GLU A 157 19.28 0.34 -2.86
N ARG A 158 18.57 1.36 -2.38
CA ARG A 158 18.73 2.77 -2.76
C ARG A 158 19.49 3.60 -1.74
N ASP A 159 20.15 2.93 -0.78
CA ASP A 159 20.94 3.57 0.26
C ASP A 159 20.15 4.63 1.07
N SER A 160 18.85 4.37 1.32
CA SER A 160 18.02 5.22 2.19
C SER A 160 18.76 5.46 3.52
N PRO A 161 19.14 6.70 3.86
CA PRO A 161 20.01 6.96 5.02
C PRO A 161 19.41 6.45 6.33
N ALA A 162 18.12 6.72 6.55
CA ALA A 162 17.41 6.33 7.77
C ALA A 162 17.36 4.81 7.97
N LEU A 163 16.98 4.05 6.92
CA LEU A 163 16.91 2.59 7.01
C LEU A 163 18.30 1.95 7.05
N THR A 164 19.30 2.57 6.41
CA THR A 164 20.68 2.09 6.43
C THR A 164 21.29 2.21 7.82
N GLU A 165 21.10 3.34 8.51
CA GLU A 165 21.55 3.50 9.90
C GLU A 165 20.80 2.53 10.83
N LEU A 166 19.48 2.43 10.69
CA LEU A 166 18.69 1.48 11.48
C LEU A 166 19.14 0.03 11.28
N ALA A 167 19.52 -0.36 10.06
CA ALA A 167 20.07 -1.68 9.77
C ALA A 167 21.43 -1.91 10.45
N LYS A 168 22.29 -0.87 10.52
CA LYS A 168 23.57 -0.96 11.24
C LYS A 168 23.34 -1.16 12.74
N ASP A 169 22.45 -0.37 13.33
CA ASP A 169 22.11 -0.47 14.74
C ASP A 169 21.51 -1.83 15.10
N TRP A 170 20.60 -2.32 14.28
CA TRP A 170 20.02 -3.66 14.44
C TRP A 170 21.09 -4.75 14.43
N ARG A 171 22.08 -4.68 13.52
CA ARG A 171 23.18 -5.64 13.47
C ARG A 171 24.07 -5.53 14.69
N ALA A 172 24.44 -4.31 15.09
CA ALA A 172 25.30 -4.08 16.24
C ALA A 172 24.69 -4.65 17.54
N MET A 173 23.37 -4.54 17.70
CA MET A 173 22.69 -4.91 18.94
C MET A 173 22.13 -6.33 18.98
N LEU A 174 21.62 -6.85 17.85
CA LEU A 174 20.82 -8.07 17.85
C LEU A 174 21.43 -9.18 16.99
N PHE A 175 21.78 -8.88 15.75
CA PHE A 175 22.21 -9.89 14.77
C PHE A 175 23.39 -9.38 13.92
N PRO A 176 24.64 -9.47 14.42
CA PRO A 176 25.81 -8.87 13.76
C PRO A 176 26.07 -9.33 12.33
N GLN A 177 25.58 -10.52 11.96
CA GLN A 177 25.78 -11.13 10.64
C GLN A 177 24.54 -11.05 9.74
N ALA A 178 23.48 -10.35 10.16
CA ALA A 178 22.24 -10.27 9.38
C ALA A 178 22.47 -9.52 8.06
N THR A 179 22.05 -10.13 6.95
CA THR A 179 21.96 -9.52 5.62
C THR A 179 20.90 -8.41 5.59
N ASN A 180 20.86 -7.59 4.53
CA ASN A 180 19.78 -6.61 4.33
C ASN A 180 18.40 -7.28 4.28
N ALA A 181 18.31 -8.46 3.65
CA ALA A 181 17.07 -9.21 3.56
C ALA A 181 16.60 -9.72 4.94
N GLU A 182 17.50 -10.25 5.76
CA GLU A 182 17.18 -10.69 7.13
C GLU A 182 16.79 -9.51 8.03
N PHE A 183 17.46 -8.37 7.89
CA PHE A 183 17.06 -7.14 8.58
C PHE A 183 15.65 -6.70 8.16
N ALA A 184 15.37 -6.63 6.85
CA ALA A 184 14.07 -6.19 6.34
C ALA A 184 12.93 -7.12 6.80
N ASP A 185 13.17 -8.44 6.81
CA ASP A 185 12.20 -9.42 7.29
C ASP A 185 11.95 -9.26 8.80
N GLY A 186 13.01 -9.15 9.60
CA GLY A 186 12.91 -8.92 11.05
C GLY A 186 12.21 -7.59 11.40
N TYR A 187 12.55 -6.52 10.67
CA TYR A 187 11.91 -5.20 10.79
C TYR A 187 10.41 -5.29 10.51
N ALA A 188 10.02 -5.86 9.36
CA ALA A 188 8.61 -5.95 8.96
C ALA A 188 7.79 -6.80 9.93
N GLN A 189 8.36 -7.91 10.42
CA GLN A 189 7.73 -8.76 11.45
C GLN A 189 7.56 -8.00 12.77
N ALA A 190 8.58 -7.26 13.22
CA ALA A 190 8.53 -6.50 14.46
C ALA A 190 7.46 -5.39 14.41
N VAL A 191 7.37 -4.65 13.31
CA VAL A 191 6.30 -3.65 13.10
C VAL A 191 4.94 -4.32 13.11
N THR A 192 4.75 -5.36 12.29
CA THR A 192 3.46 -6.05 12.15
C THR A 192 2.98 -6.60 13.49
N PHE A 193 3.85 -7.29 14.22
CA PHE A 193 3.52 -7.86 15.51
C PHE A 193 3.28 -6.77 16.56
N GLY A 194 4.08 -5.70 16.54
CA GLY A 194 3.88 -4.52 17.36
C GLY A 194 2.47 -3.94 17.22
N LEU A 195 2.01 -3.74 15.99
CA LEU A 195 0.65 -3.24 15.71
C LEU A 195 -0.43 -4.22 16.18
N LEU A 196 -0.22 -5.53 16.03
CA LEU A 196 -1.15 -6.54 16.54
C LEU A 196 -1.25 -6.49 18.07
N VAL A 197 -0.12 -6.35 18.79
CA VAL A 197 -0.12 -6.20 20.24
C VAL A 197 -0.77 -4.90 20.67
N ALA A 198 -0.51 -3.78 19.98
CA ALA A 198 -1.19 -2.51 20.24
C ALA A 198 -2.71 -2.68 20.19
N ARG A 199 -3.20 -3.33 19.13
CA ARG A 199 -4.64 -3.61 18.97
C ARG A 199 -5.19 -4.55 20.04
N ALA A 200 -4.46 -5.60 20.41
CA ALA A 200 -4.85 -6.52 21.48
C ALA A 200 -4.94 -5.83 22.85
N GLN A 201 -4.13 -4.79 23.07
CA GLN A 201 -4.16 -3.95 24.28
C GLN A 201 -5.14 -2.77 24.18
N ASN A 202 -5.98 -2.70 23.14
CA ASN A 202 -6.89 -1.58 22.87
C ASN A 202 -6.20 -0.22 22.72
N ILE A 203 -4.93 -0.20 22.32
CA ILE A 203 -4.23 1.04 21.98
C ILE A 203 -4.77 1.52 20.62
N SER A 204 -5.17 2.79 20.57
CA SER A 204 -5.68 3.41 19.35
C SER A 204 -4.54 3.69 18.37
N LEU A 205 -4.78 3.41 17.09
CA LEU A 205 -3.87 3.72 15.97
C LEU A 205 -4.35 4.93 15.15
N ALA A 206 -5.44 5.59 15.58
CA ALA A 206 -6.10 6.63 14.80
C ALA A 206 -5.25 7.90 14.60
N ARG A 207 -4.21 8.10 15.43
CA ARG A 207 -3.29 9.24 15.35
C ARG A 207 -1.89 8.82 14.87
N GLY A 208 -1.80 7.70 14.16
CA GLY A 208 -0.53 7.13 13.70
C GLY A 208 0.08 6.13 14.67
N ILE A 209 1.22 5.58 14.25
CA ILE A 209 1.89 4.46 14.93
C ILE A 209 2.78 4.91 16.10
N ASP A 210 3.17 6.18 16.16
CA ASP A 210 4.09 6.71 17.17
C ASP A 210 3.55 6.58 18.60
N GLN A 211 2.27 6.91 18.80
CA GLN A 211 1.62 6.76 20.11
C GLN A 211 1.55 5.29 20.51
N ALA A 212 1.32 4.40 19.55
CA ALA A 212 1.31 2.96 19.81
C ALA A 212 2.70 2.44 20.17
N ALA A 213 3.74 2.88 19.46
CA ALA A 213 5.11 2.57 19.79
C ALA A 213 5.47 3.08 21.20
N GLN A 214 5.15 4.33 21.54
CA GLN A 214 5.39 4.89 22.87
C GLN A 214 4.65 4.14 23.99
N ALA A 215 3.39 3.76 23.75
CA ALA A 215 2.62 2.98 24.71
C ALA A 215 3.21 1.57 24.91
N LEU A 216 3.63 0.91 23.83
CA LEU A 216 4.26 -0.41 23.90
C LEU A 216 5.65 -0.37 24.54
N ARG A 217 6.41 0.72 24.36
CA ARG A 217 7.69 0.94 25.07
C ARG A 217 7.50 0.92 26.59
N ARG A 218 6.42 1.52 27.11
CA ARG A 218 6.13 1.57 28.55
C ARG A 218 5.72 0.22 29.12
N SER A 219 5.33 -0.74 28.28
CA SER A 219 4.92 -2.09 28.72
C SER A 219 6.08 -3.03 29.08
N ASN A 220 7.35 -2.61 28.90
CA ASN A 220 8.57 -3.41 29.18
C ASN A 220 8.60 -4.80 28.52
N SER A 221 7.87 -5.01 27.43
CA SER A 221 7.96 -6.23 26.64
C SER A 221 9.17 -6.20 25.69
N LEU A 222 9.70 -7.38 25.33
CA LEU A 222 10.74 -7.53 24.29
C LEU A 222 10.34 -6.79 22.99
N ILE A 223 9.05 -6.79 22.69
CA ILE A 223 8.39 -6.14 21.54
C ILE A 223 8.45 -4.62 21.67
N GLY A 224 8.20 -4.08 22.87
CA GLY A 224 8.37 -2.65 23.15
C GLY A 224 9.81 -2.18 22.97
N THR A 225 10.79 -3.07 23.21
CA THR A 225 12.21 -2.80 22.95
C THR A 225 12.55 -2.87 21.45
N ALA A 226 12.01 -3.84 20.71
CA ALA A 226 12.17 -3.89 19.25
C ALA A 226 11.54 -2.67 18.57
N LEU A 227 10.29 -2.31 18.92
CA LEU A 227 9.63 -1.11 18.42
C LEU A 227 10.35 0.18 18.81
N ARG A 228 10.98 0.23 20.00
CA ARG A 228 11.82 1.35 20.42
C ARG A 228 12.91 1.62 19.40
N LEU A 229 13.64 0.59 18.97
CA LEU A 229 14.69 0.71 17.96
C LEU A 229 14.15 1.25 16.64
N LEU A 230 12.93 0.89 16.25
CA LEU A 230 12.32 1.35 15.00
C LEU A 230 11.80 2.80 15.04
N THR A 231 11.66 3.37 16.24
CA THR A 231 10.99 4.68 16.44
C THR A 231 11.85 5.70 17.18
N ASP A 232 13.01 5.33 17.71
CA ASP A 232 13.98 6.24 18.35
C ASP A 232 15.01 6.72 17.34
N GLU A 233 14.56 7.57 16.39
CA GLU A 233 15.38 8.67 15.89
C GLU A 233 14.47 9.72 15.25
N SER A 234 14.66 10.98 15.66
CA SER A 234 13.94 12.18 15.21
C SER A 234 14.16 12.53 13.72
N ALA A 235 14.61 11.58 12.91
CA ALA A 235 14.81 11.68 11.46
C ALA A 235 13.72 10.96 10.62
N ASN A 236 12.86 10.15 11.25
CA ASN A 236 11.82 9.38 10.54
C ASN A 236 10.52 10.15 10.23
N GLN A 237 10.47 11.47 10.44
CA GLN A 237 9.28 12.27 10.14
C GLN A 237 9.04 12.50 8.64
N ASP A 238 10.03 12.21 7.78
CA ASP A 238 9.94 12.44 6.33
C ASP A 238 9.81 11.13 5.50
N VAL A 239 9.58 9.97 6.13
CA VAL A 239 9.60 8.65 5.43
C VAL A 239 8.24 7.92 5.45
N LEU A 240 7.26 8.41 6.21
CA LEU A 240 5.87 7.91 6.20
C LEU A 240 4.93 8.95 5.59
#